data_AF-A0A4R2S4F5-F1
#
_entry.id   AF-A0A4R2S4F5-F1
#
_cell.length_a   1.000
_cell.length_b   1.000
_cell.length_c   1.000
_cell.angle_alpha   90.00
_cell.angle_beta   90.00
_cell.angle_gamma   90.00
#
_symmetry.space_group_name_H-M   'P 1'
#
loop_
_entity.id
_entity.type
_entity.pdbx_description
1 polymer ?
#
loop_
_entity_poly.entity_id
_entity_poly.type
_entity_poly.pdbx_seq_one_letter_code
_entity_poly.pdbx_strand_id
1 'polypeptide(L)'
;MEVPRQGNRDASLRLPIDSEDVTAFTARVDLALRAPGSYVYIDTSFLMWLIKISPASRAEFYGWLEGACAERVVVPTWSLHELYRHHVEGRITIDLDEHIKKLTKVIGESFPTMWTLFDEPLNGASSVSQQREQAKDALRAVRTLTDRTTAWKASYERNAREVIEFANARAMKGGEIFDRFHSIETLADARFTGRVPPGFQDKRKKETETDDHDGNDVVIGSNRWGDLVFWQEILEHARAHRVRTVAILTKDVKNDWRMAGKLPVRGDNEGKASGVQPPHPMLSFEAARTADARELVLLDQARLAEVMKRGPGDVAGFVAAAQPPSLPPPKTDAELRNEARERQERELERIAEGAARASSVRFLDPSNLIASDAVVQRALYDTRDDAVSPGGLEEFESKFGKALASQDVLDLITSGIAGSIGGAGLVGFARRLLISANGDTQRAAAAADLAASLSSFPQETATFLFMGLLAGTYLDGKNKLLCTPNGLVAQKLLVMLDQPIARAPIEQIRKKALSAPRLPLFIPSDPLPIFAEIKIDTELDRNRALRAIWINDHNLIIDVQADPKLRIARRFESAQLTTELLLDHLADLYVLPRRQLGPAGTAMDGYTYDEHIGLRAPTEVWRDVTGEKK
;
A
#
# COMPACT_ATOMS: atom_id res chain seq x y z
N MET A 1 -30.52 23.38 56.75
CA MET A 1 -29.55 22.78 57.67
C MET A 1 -29.66 21.27 57.55
N GLU A 2 -28.92 20.66 56.63
CA GLU A 2 -28.76 19.20 56.61
C GLU A 2 -27.74 18.83 57.70
N VAL A 3 -28.13 17.95 58.61
CA VAL A 3 -27.25 17.39 59.64
C VAL A 3 -26.14 16.58 58.94
N PRO A 4 -24.84 16.84 59.20
CA PRO A 4 -23.78 16.04 58.62
C PRO A 4 -23.94 14.60 59.10
N ARG A 5 -24.19 13.67 58.18
CA ARG A 5 -24.20 12.24 58.52
C ARG A 5 -22.80 11.83 58.94
N GLN A 6 -22.69 11.30 60.16
CA GLN A 6 -21.52 10.53 60.56
C GLN A 6 -21.45 9.28 59.69
N GLY A 7 -20.26 8.94 59.19
CA GLY A 7 -20.05 7.83 58.27
C GLY A 7 -20.49 6.47 58.81
N ASN A 8 -20.40 5.42 57.97
CA ASN A 8 -20.93 4.10 58.29
C ASN A 8 -20.16 3.45 59.45
N ARG A 9 -20.69 3.59 60.67
CA ARG A 9 -20.07 3.05 61.89
C ARG A 9 -20.04 1.53 61.93
N ASP A 10 -20.89 0.87 61.13
CA ASP A 10 -21.04 -0.59 61.06
C ASP A 10 -20.16 -1.23 59.97
N ALA A 11 -19.42 -0.44 59.19
CA ALA A 11 -18.45 -0.97 58.23
C ALA A 11 -17.40 -1.84 58.96
N SER A 12 -17.11 -3.02 58.41
CA SER A 12 -16.10 -3.94 58.92
C SER A 12 -14.97 -4.13 57.92
N LEU A 13 -13.74 -4.26 58.41
CA LEU A 13 -12.58 -4.58 57.58
C LEU A 13 -12.73 -6.01 57.03
N ARG A 14 -12.63 -6.16 55.71
CA ARG A 14 -12.67 -7.47 55.04
C ARG A 14 -11.32 -7.76 54.39
N LEU A 15 -10.72 -8.88 54.79
CA LEU A 15 -9.49 -9.38 54.18
C LEU A 15 -9.86 -10.40 53.08
N PRO A 16 -9.57 -10.12 51.81
CA PRO A 16 -9.75 -11.11 50.74
C PRO A 16 -8.74 -12.26 50.93
N ILE A 17 -9.24 -13.49 50.84
CA ILE A 17 -8.45 -14.73 50.91
C ILE A 17 -8.18 -15.33 49.53
N ASP A 18 -9.02 -14.95 48.55
CA ASP A 18 -8.92 -15.37 47.15
C ASP A 18 -8.84 -14.13 46.24
N SER A 19 -8.21 -14.30 45.09
CA SER A 19 -8.28 -13.37 43.97
C SER A 19 -9.41 -13.76 43.01
N GLU A 20 -9.86 -12.76 42.26
CA GLU A 20 -10.85 -12.92 41.22
C GLU A 20 -10.16 -13.24 39.89
N ASP A 21 -10.73 -14.14 39.08
CA ASP A 21 -10.24 -14.34 37.72
C ASP A 21 -10.49 -13.08 36.87
N VAL A 22 -9.71 -12.90 35.80
CA VAL A 22 -9.78 -11.70 34.97
C VAL A 22 -11.17 -11.51 34.36
N THR A 23 -11.86 -12.59 33.98
CA THR A 23 -13.17 -12.51 33.34
C THR A 23 -14.24 -12.04 34.33
N ALA A 24 -14.30 -12.64 35.51
CA ALA A 24 -15.21 -12.23 36.58
C ALA A 24 -14.93 -10.80 37.04
N PHE A 25 -13.66 -10.45 37.25
CA PHE A 25 -13.24 -9.09 37.60
C PHE A 25 -13.74 -8.07 36.58
N THR A 26 -13.51 -8.34 35.30
CA THR A 26 -13.85 -7.41 34.23
C THR A 26 -15.38 -7.26 34.10
N ALA A 27 -16.15 -8.35 34.24
CA ALA A 27 -17.60 -8.29 34.23
C ALA A 27 -18.19 -7.51 35.43
N ARG A 28 -17.66 -7.75 36.63
CA ARG A 28 -18.07 -7.03 37.85
C ARG A 28 -17.76 -5.54 37.73
N VAL A 29 -16.56 -5.18 37.27
CA VAL A 29 -16.15 -3.79 37.13
C VAL A 29 -16.94 -3.06 36.06
N ASP A 30 -17.21 -3.65 34.89
CA ASP A 30 -18.05 -3.02 33.86
C ASP A 30 -19.45 -2.71 34.40
N LEU A 31 -20.07 -3.65 35.12
CA LEU A 31 -21.37 -3.43 35.78
C LEU A 31 -21.28 -2.33 36.84
N ALA A 32 -20.24 -2.35 37.68
CA ALA A 32 -20.03 -1.38 38.73
C ALA A 32 -19.86 0.03 38.17
N LEU A 33 -19.04 0.22 37.12
CA LEU A 33 -18.79 1.53 36.52
C LEU A 33 -20.05 2.15 35.88
N ARG A 34 -20.93 1.33 35.30
CA ARG A 34 -22.19 1.78 34.69
C ARG A 34 -23.28 2.12 35.71
N ALA A 35 -23.12 1.70 36.97
CA ALA A 35 -24.13 1.97 37.99
C ALA A 35 -24.22 3.48 38.30
N PRO A 36 -25.43 4.06 38.49
CA PRO A 36 -25.61 5.50 38.70
C PRO A 36 -24.87 6.09 39.91
N GLY A 37 -24.50 5.26 40.89
CA GLY A 37 -23.80 5.68 42.11
C GLY A 37 -22.28 5.58 42.03
N SER A 38 -21.71 5.41 40.83
CA SER A 38 -20.29 5.11 40.65
C SER A 38 -19.56 6.34 40.13
N TYR A 39 -18.43 6.70 40.72
CA TYR A 39 -17.61 7.81 40.24
C TYR A 39 -16.21 7.32 39.88
N VAL A 40 -15.69 7.86 38.79
CA VAL A 40 -14.34 7.60 38.29
C VAL A 40 -13.46 8.80 38.62
N TYR A 41 -12.43 8.57 39.42
CA TYR A 41 -11.43 9.57 39.78
C TYR A 41 -10.15 9.30 39.01
N ILE A 42 -9.59 10.31 38.36
CA ILE A 42 -8.39 10.14 37.53
C ILE A 42 -7.17 10.72 38.25
N ASP A 43 -6.21 9.85 38.53
CA ASP A 43 -4.92 10.20 39.11
C ASP A 43 -3.97 10.83 38.07
N THR A 44 -3.03 11.64 38.54
CA THR A 44 -1.96 12.28 37.76
C THR A 44 -1.20 11.27 36.92
N SER A 45 -0.86 10.11 37.50
CA SER A 45 -0.06 9.09 36.82
C SER A 45 -0.77 8.53 35.57
N PHE A 46 -2.10 8.50 35.57
CA PHE A 46 -2.91 8.10 34.44
C PHE A 46 -3.02 9.22 33.40
N LEU A 47 -3.24 10.47 33.83
CA LEU A 47 -3.25 11.65 32.94
C LEU A 47 -1.91 11.79 32.18
N MET A 48 -0.79 11.63 32.90
CA MET A 48 0.56 11.64 32.33
C MET A 48 0.77 10.53 31.28
N TRP A 49 0.09 9.39 31.42
CA TRP A 49 0.11 8.33 30.41
C TRP A 49 -0.78 8.64 29.21
N LEU A 50 -1.94 9.26 29.40
CA LEU A 50 -2.79 9.72 28.29
C LEU A 50 -2.06 10.72 27.38
N ILE A 51 -1.17 11.55 27.91
CA ILE A 51 -0.34 12.45 27.09
C ILE A 51 0.58 11.66 26.14
N LYS A 52 1.03 10.46 26.55
CA LYS A 52 1.98 9.62 25.79
C LYS A 52 1.35 8.91 24.59
N ILE A 53 0.07 8.57 24.67
CA ILE A 53 -0.61 7.78 23.63
C ILE A 53 -1.07 8.64 22.44
N SER A 54 -1.62 8.01 21.40
CA SER A 54 -2.07 8.72 20.20
C SER A 54 -3.39 9.47 20.43
N PRO A 55 -3.69 10.53 19.64
CA PRO A 55 -5.00 11.18 19.67
C PRO A 55 -6.18 10.23 19.39
N ALA A 56 -6.00 9.25 18.49
CA ALA A 56 -7.02 8.25 18.20
C ALA A 56 -7.32 7.37 19.43
N SER A 57 -6.27 6.86 20.09
CA SER A 57 -6.40 6.08 21.33
C SER A 57 -7.07 6.88 22.45
N ARG A 58 -6.80 8.20 22.56
CA ARG A 58 -7.48 9.08 23.53
C ARG A 58 -8.94 9.29 23.17
N ALA A 59 -9.27 9.51 21.89
CA ALA A 59 -10.64 9.68 21.43
C ALA A 59 -11.50 8.44 21.74
N GLU A 60 -10.95 7.23 21.56
CA GLU A 60 -11.60 5.97 21.97
C GLU A 60 -11.86 5.93 23.48
N PHE A 61 -10.88 6.33 24.30
CA PHE A 61 -11.03 6.42 25.75
C PHE A 61 -12.09 7.45 26.18
N TYR A 62 -12.08 8.65 25.59
CA TYR A 62 -13.06 9.69 25.88
C TYR A 62 -14.47 9.26 25.46
N GLY A 63 -14.63 8.67 24.26
CA GLY A 63 -15.90 8.13 23.80
C GLY A 63 -16.44 7.03 24.71
N TRP A 64 -15.55 6.13 25.18
CA TRP A 64 -15.93 5.11 26.14
C TRP A 64 -16.34 5.71 27.50
N LEU A 65 -15.61 6.71 28.02
CA LEU A 65 -15.98 7.39 29.26
C LEU A 65 -17.34 8.07 29.16
N GLU A 66 -17.64 8.75 28.06
CA GLU A 66 -18.95 9.38 27.83
C GLU A 66 -20.08 8.34 27.86
N GLY A 67 -19.88 7.18 27.25
CA GLY A 67 -20.88 6.10 27.23
C GLY A 67 -21.01 5.33 28.55
N ALA A 68 -19.93 5.17 29.31
CA ALA A 68 -19.90 4.34 30.52
C ALA A 68 -20.13 5.14 31.81
N CYS A 69 -19.61 6.37 31.86
CA CYS A 69 -19.43 7.15 33.10
C CYS A 69 -19.86 8.63 32.98
N ALA A 70 -19.99 9.21 31.79
CA ALA A 70 -20.46 10.57 31.52
C ALA A 70 -19.98 11.62 32.56
N GLU A 71 -20.92 12.35 33.18
CA GLU A 71 -20.69 13.37 34.22
C GLU A 71 -20.12 12.83 35.55
N ARG A 72 -19.92 11.51 35.68
CA ARG A 72 -19.39 10.86 36.90
C ARG A 72 -17.88 10.66 36.84
N VAL A 73 -17.20 11.36 35.93
CA VAL A 73 -15.74 11.38 35.82
C VAL A 73 -15.22 12.68 36.44
N VAL A 74 -14.34 12.56 37.42
CA VAL A 74 -13.81 13.69 38.20
C VAL A 74 -12.30 13.62 38.22
N VAL A 75 -11.65 14.76 38.03
CA VAL A 75 -10.21 14.92 38.24
C VAL A 75 -10.00 15.69 39.54
N PRO A 76 -9.44 15.05 40.59
CA PRO A 76 -9.14 15.73 41.84
C PRO A 76 -8.20 16.93 41.64
N THR A 77 -8.36 17.96 42.46
CA THR A 77 -7.56 19.19 42.42
C THR A 77 -6.08 18.88 42.60
N TRP A 78 -5.76 17.94 43.50
CA TRP A 78 -4.38 17.50 43.69
C TRP A 78 -3.78 16.90 42.41
N SER A 79 -4.57 16.11 41.68
CA SER A 79 -4.11 15.51 40.42
C SER A 79 -3.84 16.55 39.33
N LEU A 80 -4.64 17.61 39.26
CA LEU A 80 -4.39 18.75 38.37
C LEU A 80 -3.15 19.54 38.79
N HIS A 81 -2.95 19.75 40.10
CA HIS A 81 -1.77 20.43 40.63
C HIS A 81 -0.48 19.68 40.27
N GLU A 82 -0.46 18.36 40.46
CA GLU A 82 0.70 17.54 40.09
C GLU A 82 0.89 17.45 38.58
N LEU A 83 -0.20 17.37 37.80
CA LEU A 83 -0.13 17.39 36.34
C LEU A 83 0.49 18.69 35.84
N TYR A 84 0.07 19.83 36.38
CA TYR A 84 0.64 21.14 36.07
C TYR A 84 2.14 21.17 36.37
N ARG A 85 2.54 20.72 37.57
CA ARG A 85 3.94 20.68 37.96
C ARG A 85 4.77 19.81 37.01
N HIS A 86 4.30 18.60 36.70
CA HIS A 86 4.98 17.70 35.77
C HIS A 86 5.04 18.24 34.34
N HIS A 87 4.02 18.97 33.91
CA HIS A 87 3.98 19.61 32.60
C HIS A 87 5.02 20.73 32.50
N VAL A 88 5.08 21.62 33.50
CA VAL A 88 6.07 22.71 33.58
C VAL A 88 7.49 22.17 33.72
N GLU A 89 7.71 21.12 34.52
CA GLU A 89 8.99 20.44 34.65
C GLU A 89 9.39 19.63 33.40
N GLY A 90 8.51 19.47 32.39
CA GLY A 90 8.80 18.68 31.20
C GLY A 90 9.10 17.20 31.49
N ARG A 91 8.53 16.63 32.57
CA ARG A 91 8.92 15.30 33.08
C ARG A 91 8.76 14.18 32.06
N ILE A 92 7.71 14.20 31.25
CA ILE A 92 7.50 13.19 30.20
C ILE A 92 8.65 13.21 29.19
N THR A 93 9.10 14.39 28.79
CA THR A 93 10.21 14.53 27.83
C THR A 93 11.55 14.16 28.45
N ILE A 94 11.76 14.47 29.73
CA ILE A 94 12.97 14.06 30.48
C ILE A 94 13.04 12.53 30.60
N ASP A 95 11.96 11.88 31.04
CA ASP A 95 11.89 10.41 31.15
C ASP A 95 12.19 9.74 29.80
N LEU A 96 11.64 10.31 28.72
CA LEU A 96 11.86 9.83 27.36
C LEU A 96 13.33 10.01 26.94
N ASP A 97 13.94 11.15 27.27
CA ASP A 97 15.36 11.39 27.02
C ASP A 97 16.27 10.39 27.73
N GLU A 98 15.95 10.03 28.98
CA GLU A 98 16.71 8.99 29.67
C GLU A 98 16.63 7.63 28.97
N HIS A 99 15.46 7.29 28.42
CA HIS A 99 15.28 6.02 27.70
C HIS A 99 16.00 6.06 26.35
N ILE A 100 15.93 7.18 25.62
CA ILE A 100 16.69 7.42 24.39
C ILE A 100 18.19 7.33 24.67
N LYS A 101 18.69 7.97 25.73
CA LYS A 101 20.10 7.90 26.15
C LYS A 101 20.54 6.45 26.40
N LYS A 102 19.72 5.64 27.07
CA LYS A 102 20.00 4.20 27.28
C LYS A 102 20.11 3.45 25.96
N LEU A 103 19.20 3.68 25.01
CA LEU A 103 19.25 3.04 23.68
C LEU A 103 20.49 3.48 22.88
N THR A 104 20.81 4.78 22.88
CA THR A 104 22.00 5.30 22.21
C THR A 104 23.28 4.76 22.85
N LYS A 105 23.31 4.61 24.18
CA LYS A 105 24.43 3.99 24.90
C LYS A 105 24.63 2.54 24.48
N VAL A 106 23.56 1.76 24.37
CA VAL A 106 23.62 0.37 23.84
C VAL A 106 24.18 0.36 22.42
N ILE A 107 23.74 1.27 21.54
CA ILE A 107 24.27 1.35 20.18
C ILE A 107 25.77 1.70 20.17
N GLY A 108 26.18 2.72 20.94
CA GLY A 108 27.53 3.27 20.89
C GLY A 108 28.57 2.42 21.62
N GLU A 109 28.26 1.95 22.82
CA GLU A 109 29.22 1.23 23.68
C GLU A 109 29.21 -0.27 23.42
N SER A 110 28.05 -0.87 23.15
CA SER A 110 27.99 -2.33 22.94
C SER A 110 28.47 -2.75 21.56
N PHE A 111 28.41 -1.87 20.55
CA PHE A 111 28.80 -2.24 19.19
C PHE A 111 30.29 -2.60 19.06
N PRO A 112 31.27 -1.80 19.53
CA PRO A 112 32.68 -2.20 19.47
C PRO A 112 32.97 -3.54 20.16
N THR A 113 32.36 -3.76 21.33
CA THR A 113 32.50 -5.02 22.08
C THR A 113 31.88 -6.21 21.34
N MET A 114 30.65 -6.07 20.83
CA MET A 114 30.01 -7.14 20.04
C MET A 114 30.77 -7.40 18.74
N TRP A 115 31.30 -6.35 18.10
CA TRP A 115 32.04 -6.45 16.85
C TRP A 115 33.31 -7.30 17.00
N THR A 116 34.00 -7.19 18.14
CA THR A 116 35.16 -8.05 18.44
C THR A 116 34.77 -9.52 18.63
N LEU A 117 33.55 -9.81 19.08
CA LEU A 117 33.04 -11.18 19.23
C LEU A 117 32.52 -11.77 17.90
N PHE A 118 32.47 -10.97 16.84
CA PHE A 118 31.99 -11.37 15.51
C PHE A 118 33.15 -11.57 14.53
N ASP A 119 34.30 -12.02 15.00
CA ASP A 119 35.45 -12.43 14.18
C ASP A 119 35.32 -13.87 13.66
N GLU A 120 34.51 -14.69 14.32
CA GLU A 120 34.05 -16.00 13.85
C GLU A 120 32.50 -16.11 13.82
N PRO A 121 31.92 -17.05 13.04
CA PRO A 121 30.49 -17.31 13.08
C PRO A 121 30.12 -17.91 14.44
N LEU A 122 29.25 -17.21 15.18
CA LEU A 122 28.67 -17.72 16.41
C LEU A 122 27.57 -18.74 16.09
N ASN A 123 27.18 -19.55 17.08
CA ASN A 123 26.15 -20.58 16.92
C ASN A 123 24.87 -20.02 16.26
N GLY A 124 24.56 -20.52 15.06
CA GLY A 124 23.41 -20.10 14.25
C GLY A 124 23.74 -19.18 13.07
N ALA A 125 24.95 -18.60 12.99
CA ALA A 125 25.35 -17.79 11.85
C ALA A 125 25.95 -18.65 10.72
N SER A 126 25.55 -18.41 9.46
CA SER A 126 26.11 -19.14 8.31
C SER A 126 27.50 -18.63 7.90
N SER A 127 27.84 -17.37 8.22
CA SER A 127 29.17 -16.78 7.98
C SER A 127 29.40 -15.51 8.81
N VAL A 128 30.67 -15.14 8.98
CA VAL A 128 31.09 -13.88 9.62
C VAL A 128 30.49 -12.65 8.92
N SER A 129 30.48 -12.65 7.59
CA SER A 129 29.97 -11.52 6.80
C SER A 129 28.47 -11.31 7.04
N GLN A 130 27.70 -12.40 7.01
CA GLN A 130 26.25 -12.34 7.26
C GLN A 130 25.95 -11.88 8.70
N GLN A 131 26.65 -12.43 9.69
CA GLN A 131 26.48 -12.04 11.10
C GLN A 131 26.77 -10.55 11.32
N ARG A 132 27.85 -10.04 10.72
CA ARG A 132 28.22 -8.62 10.81
C ARG A 132 27.19 -7.72 10.14
N GLU A 133 26.61 -8.14 9.01
CA GLU A 133 25.58 -7.35 8.35
C GLU A 133 24.25 -7.37 9.12
N GLN A 134 23.86 -8.52 9.68
CA GLN A 134 22.70 -8.62 10.58
C GLN A 134 22.84 -7.71 11.80
N ALA A 135 24.02 -7.68 12.42
CA ALA A 135 24.30 -6.79 13.55
C ALA A 135 24.18 -5.32 13.17
N LYS A 136 24.70 -4.92 12.01
CA LYS A 136 24.55 -3.56 11.49
C LYS A 136 23.09 -3.21 11.21
N ASP A 137 22.33 -4.10 10.59
CA ASP A 137 20.92 -3.90 10.29
C ASP A 137 20.09 -3.76 11.58
N ALA A 138 20.36 -4.59 12.59
CA ALA A 138 19.73 -4.47 13.90
C ALA A 138 20.02 -3.10 14.53
N LEU A 139 21.27 -2.64 14.52
CA LEU A 139 21.64 -1.32 15.06
C LEU A 139 21.03 -0.16 14.27
N ARG A 140 20.96 -0.26 12.94
CA ARG A 140 20.24 0.71 12.09
C ARG A 140 18.76 0.77 12.45
N ALA A 141 18.13 -0.38 12.70
CA ALA A 141 16.74 -0.45 13.12
C ALA A 141 16.52 0.19 14.50
N VAL A 142 17.38 -0.10 15.48
CA VAL A 142 17.31 0.56 16.81
C VAL A 142 17.52 2.07 16.67
N ARG A 143 18.50 2.52 15.87
CA ARG A 143 18.71 3.96 15.61
C ARG A 143 17.48 4.62 14.98
N THR A 144 16.89 3.98 13.97
CA THR A 144 15.67 4.48 13.31
C THR A 144 14.51 4.58 14.31
N LEU A 145 14.36 3.61 15.22
CA LEU A 145 13.37 3.65 16.29
C LEU A 145 13.65 4.82 17.26
N THR A 146 14.90 5.02 17.66
CA THR A 146 15.33 6.14 18.52
C THR A 146 15.03 7.49 17.87
N ASP A 147 15.31 7.65 16.57
CA ASP A 147 15.04 8.88 15.82
C ASP A 147 13.53 9.17 15.76
N ARG A 148 12.71 8.16 15.44
CA ARG A 148 11.24 8.29 15.45
C ARG A 148 10.69 8.63 16.84
N THR A 149 11.24 8.01 17.88
CA THR A 149 10.85 8.28 19.27
C THR A 149 11.24 9.69 19.69
N THR A 150 12.39 10.19 19.23
CA THR A 150 12.81 11.57 19.47
C THR A 150 11.87 12.55 18.79
N ALA A 151 11.45 12.27 17.55
CA ALA A 151 10.50 13.10 16.80
C ALA A 151 9.12 13.21 17.46
N TRP A 152 8.72 12.22 18.29
CA TRP A 152 7.46 12.27 19.05
C TRP A 152 7.37 13.52 19.94
N LYS A 153 8.50 14.05 20.44
CA LYS A 153 8.51 15.26 21.29
C LYS A 153 7.85 16.46 20.64
N ALA A 154 7.90 16.58 19.31
CA ALA A 154 7.21 17.65 18.58
C ALA A 154 5.68 17.61 18.76
N SER A 155 5.13 16.46 19.16
CA SER A 155 3.70 16.29 19.48
C SER A 155 3.35 16.51 20.94
N TYR A 156 4.34 16.69 21.84
CA TYR A 156 4.12 16.77 23.29
C TYR A 156 3.14 17.90 23.65
N GLU A 157 3.40 19.13 23.21
CA GLU A 157 2.57 20.30 23.55
C GLU A 157 1.12 20.15 23.13
N ARG A 158 0.89 19.59 21.94
CA ARG A 158 -0.46 19.30 21.44
C ARG A 158 -1.15 18.25 22.32
N ASN A 159 -0.46 17.16 22.65
CA ASN A 159 -1.02 16.08 23.46
C ASN A 159 -1.30 16.54 24.90
N ALA A 160 -0.37 17.31 25.49
CA ALA A 160 -0.53 17.89 26.81
C ALA A 160 -1.73 18.83 26.86
N ARG A 161 -1.86 19.75 25.88
CA ARG A 161 -3.01 20.66 25.78
C ARG A 161 -4.34 19.90 25.79
N GLU A 162 -4.48 18.89 24.93
CA GLU A 162 -5.71 18.09 24.82
C GLU A 162 -6.08 17.41 26.15
N VAL A 163 -5.10 16.78 26.82
CA VAL A 163 -5.33 16.10 28.10
C VAL A 163 -5.62 17.09 29.23
N ILE A 164 -4.95 18.25 29.24
CA ILE A 164 -5.18 19.31 30.23
C ILE A 164 -6.58 19.92 30.04
N GLU A 165 -7.01 20.18 28.80
CA GLU A 165 -8.37 20.65 28.52
C GLU A 165 -9.43 19.64 28.99
N PHE A 166 -9.22 18.35 28.69
CA PHE A 166 -10.05 17.26 29.19
C PHE A 166 -10.10 17.24 30.73
N ALA A 167 -8.95 17.39 31.39
CA ALA A 167 -8.85 17.33 32.83
C ALA A 167 -9.49 18.55 33.51
N ASN A 168 -9.29 19.75 32.95
CA ASN A 168 -9.90 20.99 33.42
C ASN A 168 -11.43 20.95 33.31
N ALA A 169 -11.97 20.39 32.22
CA ALA A 169 -13.41 20.24 32.04
C ALA A 169 -14.05 19.34 33.12
N ARG A 170 -13.26 18.46 33.73
CA ARG A 170 -13.68 17.49 34.76
C ARG A 170 -13.09 17.78 36.13
N ALA A 171 -12.52 18.96 36.31
CA ALA A 171 -11.92 19.37 37.58
C ALA A 171 -12.94 19.31 38.71
N MET A 172 -12.52 18.77 39.86
CA MET A 172 -13.34 18.78 41.06
C MET A 172 -13.67 20.23 41.46
N LYS A 173 -14.95 20.50 41.73
CA LYS A 173 -15.43 21.84 42.12
C LYS A 173 -15.62 21.91 43.63
N GLY A 174 -15.17 23.01 44.24
CA GLY A 174 -15.45 23.32 45.66
C GLY A 174 -14.71 22.45 46.67
N GLY A 175 -13.50 21.96 46.34
CA GLY A 175 -12.69 21.17 47.26
C GLY A 175 -12.10 22.00 48.42
N GLU A 176 -12.20 21.48 49.63
CA GLU A 176 -11.59 22.03 50.86
C GLU A 176 -10.13 21.54 51.04
N ILE A 177 -9.38 21.40 49.93
CA ILE A 177 -8.03 20.81 49.96
C ILE A 177 -7.07 21.59 50.85
N PHE A 178 -7.18 22.92 50.85
CA PHE A 178 -6.33 23.80 51.64
C PHE A 178 -6.57 23.69 53.14
N ASP A 179 -7.80 23.36 53.55
CA ASP A 179 -8.17 23.23 54.95
C ASP A 179 -7.46 22.03 55.61
N ARG A 180 -6.94 21.10 54.82
CA ARG A 180 -6.29 19.87 55.31
C ARG A 180 -4.81 20.03 55.59
N PHE A 181 -4.16 21.04 55.03
CA PHE A 181 -2.71 21.21 55.17
C PHE A 181 -2.28 21.42 56.63
N HIS A 182 -3.16 21.93 57.50
CA HIS A 182 -2.82 22.12 58.92
C HIS A 182 -2.64 20.80 59.70
N SER A 183 -3.13 19.66 59.19
CA SER A 183 -3.13 18.36 59.91
C SER A 183 -2.54 17.21 59.09
N ILE A 184 -2.23 17.45 57.81
CA ILE A 184 -1.78 16.41 56.90
C ILE A 184 -0.47 15.75 57.35
N GLU A 185 0.46 16.52 57.91
CA GLU A 185 1.76 16.03 58.36
C GLU A 185 1.61 15.03 59.50
N THR A 186 0.86 15.38 60.55
CA THR A 186 0.61 14.49 61.69
C THR A 186 -0.11 13.20 61.26
N LEU A 187 -1.07 13.32 60.35
CA LEU A 187 -1.79 12.15 59.82
C LEU A 187 -0.88 11.27 58.97
N ALA A 188 -0.08 11.87 58.09
CA ALA A 188 0.87 11.16 57.25
C ALA A 188 1.91 10.43 58.09
N ASP A 189 2.47 11.06 59.12
CA ASP A 189 3.44 10.44 60.01
C ASP A 189 2.88 9.23 60.75
N ALA A 190 1.65 9.33 61.26
CA ALA A 190 0.95 8.22 61.89
C ALA A 190 0.73 7.06 60.90
N ARG A 191 0.26 7.36 59.68
CA ARG A 191 0.05 6.36 58.64
C ARG A 191 1.35 5.70 58.20
N PHE A 192 2.38 6.49 57.92
CA PHE A 192 3.65 6.00 57.38
C PHE A 192 4.41 5.16 58.41
N THR A 193 4.32 5.54 59.69
CA THR A 193 4.89 4.74 60.79
C THR A 193 4.12 3.44 60.97
N GLY A 194 2.78 3.48 60.89
CA GLY A 194 1.91 2.30 60.98
C GLY A 194 1.84 1.45 59.71
N ARG A 195 2.50 1.84 58.61
CA ARG A 195 2.33 1.25 57.27
C ARG A 195 0.87 1.15 56.83
N VAL A 196 0.09 2.18 57.15
CA VAL A 196 -1.32 2.32 56.77
C VAL A 196 -1.37 3.07 55.43
N PRO A 197 -2.08 2.54 54.41
CA PRO A 197 -2.16 3.17 53.10
C PRO A 197 -3.02 4.45 53.10
N PRO A 198 -2.94 5.28 52.03
CA PRO A 198 -1.95 5.21 50.96
C PRO A 198 -0.67 6.00 51.31
N GLY A 199 0.38 5.84 50.51
CA GLY A 199 1.59 6.68 50.53
C GLY A 199 2.71 6.26 51.50
N PHE A 200 2.56 5.19 52.29
CA PHE A 200 3.62 4.79 53.23
C PHE A 200 4.92 4.33 52.54
N GLN A 201 4.86 3.97 51.25
CA GLN A 201 6.04 3.69 50.44
C GLN A 201 6.87 4.95 50.13
N ASP A 202 6.25 6.13 50.22
CA ASP A 202 6.86 7.41 49.84
C ASP A 202 7.60 8.09 51.00
N LYS A 203 7.63 7.48 52.20
CA LYS A 203 8.29 8.01 53.42
C LYS A 203 9.75 8.44 53.19
N ARG A 204 10.46 7.83 52.25
CA ARG A 204 11.89 8.08 51.97
C ARG A 204 12.15 8.92 50.72
N LYS A 205 11.12 9.48 50.05
CA LYS A 205 11.34 10.39 48.93
C LYS A 205 12.04 11.65 49.45
N LYS A 206 13.30 11.84 49.04
CA LYS A 206 14.10 13.03 49.39
C LYS A 206 13.54 14.26 48.69
N GLU A 207 13.75 15.43 49.29
CA GLU A 207 13.60 16.72 48.61
C GLU A 207 14.56 16.76 47.42
N THR A 208 14.08 17.28 46.29
CA THR A 208 14.90 17.35 45.07
C THR A 208 15.62 18.69 45.11
N GLU A 209 16.94 18.65 45.28
CA GLU A 209 17.81 19.79 45.01
C GLU A 209 17.98 19.85 43.49
N THR A 210 17.66 20.98 42.88
CA THR A 210 18.08 21.30 41.51
C THR A 210 19.12 22.40 41.59
N ASP A 211 20.29 22.16 41.01
CA ASP A 211 21.24 23.20 40.63
C ASP A 211 20.55 24.09 39.59
N ASP A 212 20.15 25.29 39.98
CA ASP A 212 19.87 26.32 38.98
C ASP A 212 21.18 26.67 38.25
N HIS A 213 21.10 27.08 36.99
CA HIS A 213 22.28 27.47 36.19
C HIS A 213 23.12 28.61 36.81
N ASP A 214 22.63 29.24 37.89
CA ASP A 214 23.29 30.27 38.70
C ASP A 214 23.89 29.76 40.04
N GLY A 215 23.89 28.45 40.30
CA GLY A 215 24.56 27.86 41.48
C GLY A 215 23.86 28.08 42.82
N ASN A 216 22.55 28.32 42.82
CA ASN A 216 21.73 28.35 44.03
C ASN A 216 20.94 27.04 44.18
N ASP A 217 21.05 26.41 45.35
CA ASP A 217 20.23 25.26 45.73
C ASP A 217 18.77 25.70 45.84
N VAL A 218 17.94 25.35 44.85
CA VAL A 218 16.49 25.51 44.97
C VAL A 218 15.93 24.24 45.58
N VAL A 219 15.46 24.34 46.83
CA VAL A 219 14.72 23.26 47.51
C VAL A 219 13.33 23.16 46.88
N ILE A 220 13.13 22.19 45.99
CA ILE A 220 11.80 21.85 45.48
C ILE A 220 11.18 20.85 46.48
N GLY A 221 10.11 21.28 47.14
CA GLY A 221 9.43 20.52 48.20
C GLY A 221 9.13 19.07 47.81
N SER A 222 9.22 18.16 48.79
CA SER A 222 8.95 16.74 48.58
C SER A 222 7.45 16.48 48.45
N ASN A 223 7.02 15.86 47.35
CA ASN A 223 5.66 15.33 47.18
C ASN A 223 5.44 14.06 48.01
N ARG A 224 5.76 14.12 49.31
CA ARG A 224 5.72 12.98 50.23
C ARG A 224 4.31 12.68 50.75
N TRP A 225 3.40 13.65 50.65
CA TRP A 225 2.02 13.54 51.14
C TRP A 225 0.97 13.45 50.03
N GLY A 226 1.38 13.48 48.76
CA GLY A 226 0.46 13.61 47.62
C GLY A 226 -0.61 12.53 47.57
N ASP A 227 -0.21 11.26 47.69
CA ASP A 227 -1.14 10.12 47.73
C ASP A 227 -2.22 10.26 48.81
N LEU A 228 -1.83 10.76 49.99
CA LEU A 228 -2.76 10.97 51.10
C LEU A 228 -3.72 12.11 50.82
N VAL A 229 -3.23 13.24 50.29
CA VAL A 229 -4.05 14.41 49.93
C VAL A 229 -5.06 14.04 48.85
N PHE A 230 -4.60 13.36 47.79
CA PHE A 230 -5.45 12.84 46.72
C PHE A 230 -6.55 11.91 47.24
N TRP A 231 -6.20 10.92 48.07
CA TRP A 231 -7.16 9.99 48.64
C TRP A 231 -8.20 10.69 49.51
N GLN A 232 -7.74 11.64 50.32
CA GLN A 232 -8.56 12.43 51.20
C GLN A 232 -9.60 13.29 50.45
N GLU A 233 -9.20 13.87 49.33
CA GLU A 233 -10.08 14.64 48.43
C GLU A 233 -11.16 13.74 47.81
N ILE A 234 -10.79 12.53 47.36
CA ILE A 234 -11.74 11.54 46.84
C ILE A 234 -12.78 11.16 47.89
N LEU A 235 -12.37 10.86 49.12
CA LEU A 235 -13.30 10.43 50.18
C LEU A 235 -14.32 11.50 50.53
N GLU A 236 -13.91 12.76 50.55
CA GLU A 236 -14.82 13.87 50.78
C GLU A 236 -15.82 14.05 49.66
N HIS A 237 -15.33 14.08 48.42
CA HIS A 237 -16.20 14.17 47.26
C HIS A 237 -17.19 12.99 47.23
N ALA A 238 -16.70 11.78 47.50
CA ALA A 238 -17.50 10.58 47.56
C ALA A 238 -18.60 10.67 48.63
N ARG A 239 -18.26 11.17 49.82
CA ARG A 239 -19.21 11.41 50.91
C ARG A 239 -20.27 12.44 50.54
N ALA A 240 -19.86 13.58 49.98
CA ALA A 240 -20.76 14.66 49.59
C ALA A 240 -21.75 14.23 48.50
N HIS A 241 -21.30 13.42 47.54
CA HIS A 241 -22.11 12.96 46.40
C HIS A 241 -22.75 11.59 46.60
N ARG A 242 -22.63 10.99 47.81
CA ARG A 242 -23.19 9.67 48.15
C ARG A 242 -22.75 8.57 47.18
N VAL A 243 -21.47 8.60 46.84
CA VAL A 243 -20.85 7.66 45.89
C VAL A 243 -20.80 6.27 46.50
N ARG A 244 -21.36 5.29 45.80
CA ARG A 244 -21.38 3.89 46.20
C ARG A 244 -20.18 3.11 45.70
N THR A 245 -19.68 3.44 44.51
CA THR A 245 -18.49 2.81 43.94
C THR A 245 -17.47 3.89 43.61
N VAL A 246 -16.31 3.81 44.24
CA VAL A 246 -15.15 4.66 43.96
C VAL A 246 -14.25 3.88 43.01
N ALA A 247 -14.15 4.32 41.76
CA ALA A 247 -13.21 3.79 40.79
C ALA A 247 -12.07 4.80 40.60
N ILE A 248 -10.82 4.34 40.69
CA ILE A 248 -9.65 5.19 40.49
C ILE A 248 -8.88 4.70 39.27
N LEU A 249 -8.67 5.60 38.31
CA LEU A 249 -7.76 5.38 37.19
C LEU A 249 -6.36 5.83 37.62
N THR A 250 -5.45 4.88 37.84
CA THR A 250 -4.09 5.15 38.32
C THR A 250 -3.11 4.13 37.76
N LYS A 251 -1.88 4.58 37.46
CA LYS A 251 -0.76 3.69 37.16
C LYS A 251 -0.05 3.19 38.42
N ASP A 252 -0.46 3.63 39.61
CA ASP A 252 0.13 3.15 40.84
C ASP A 252 -0.31 1.70 41.10
N VAL A 253 0.68 0.81 41.07
CA VAL A 253 0.55 -0.64 41.34
C VAL A 253 1.32 -1.03 42.60
N LYS A 254 1.77 -0.06 43.41
CA LYS A 254 2.46 -0.29 44.66
C LYS A 254 1.55 -0.97 45.68
N ASN A 255 2.19 -1.57 46.70
CA ASN A 255 1.52 -2.34 47.73
C ASN A 255 0.83 -1.49 48.82
N ASP A 256 0.96 -0.18 48.78
CA ASP A 256 0.19 0.77 49.58
C ASP A 256 -1.11 1.21 48.88
N TRP A 257 -1.32 0.81 47.63
CA TRP A 257 -2.60 0.96 46.94
C TRP A 257 -3.28 -0.40 46.72
N ARG A 258 -2.50 -1.44 46.41
CA ARG A 258 -2.99 -2.79 46.14
C ARG A 258 -2.53 -3.77 47.20
N MET A 259 -3.27 -4.85 47.39
CA MET A 259 -2.81 -5.93 48.25
C MET A 259 -1.56 -6.59 47.64
N ALA A 260 -0.45 -6.59 48.37
CA ALA A 260 0.74 -7.37 48.01
C ALA A 260 0.50 -8.87 48.18
N GLY A 261 1.17 -9.66 47.33
CA GLY A 261 1.13 -11.13 47.37
C GLY A 261 0.35 -11.75 46.22
N LYS A 262 0.49 -13.07 46.05
CA LYS A 262 -0.31 -13.87 45.11
C LYS A 262 -1.42 -14.53 45.94
N LEU A 263 -2.66 -14.10 45.75
CA LEU A 263 -3.81 -14.83 46.25
C LEU A 263 -4.17 -15.93 45.23
N PRO A 264 -4.58 -17.13 45.67
CA PRO A 264 -5.11 -18.14 44.76
C PRO A 264 -6.36 -17.59 44.06
N VAL A 265 -6.64 -18.02 42.83
CA VAL A 265 -7.93 -17.71 42.19
C VAL A 265 -9.01 -18.54 42.88
N ARG A 266 -10.17 -17.94 43.17
CA ARG A 266 -11.28 -18.66 43.81
C ARG A 266 -11.65 -19.91 43.00
N GLY A 267 -11.48 -21.09 43.61
CA GLY A 267 -11.74 -22.39 42.96
C GLY A 267 -10.54 -23.02 42.25
N ASP A 268 -9.37 -22.37 42.23
CA ASP A 268 -8.10 -22.97 41.78
C ASP A 268 -7.43 -23.73 42.94
N ASN A 269 -7.59 -25.05 42.95
CA ASN A 269 -6.99 -25.94 43.96
C ASN A 269 -5.50 -26.19 43.71
N GLU A 270 -4.94 -25.82 42.55
CA GLU A 270 -3.53 -26.10 42.20
C GLU A 270 -2.58 -24.92 42.47
N GLY A 271 -3.11 -23.74 42.85
CA GLY A 271 -2.30 -22.57 43.21
C GLY A 271 -1.42 -22.03 42.08
N LYS A 272 -1.71 -22.39 40.83
CA LYS A 272 -0.91 -22.01 39.66
C LYS A 272 -1.32 -20.66 39.08
N ALA A 273 -2.60 -20.27 39.20
CA ALA A 273 -3.09 -19.00 38.69
C ALA A 273 -3.00 -17.88 39.74
N SER A 274 -2.46 -16.72 39.34
CA SER A 274 -2.59 -15.48 40.11
C SER A 274 -3.70 -14.63 39.50
N GLY A 275 -4.81 -14.45 40.21
CA GLY A 275 -5.91 -13.60 39.76
C GLY A 275 -5.62 -12.11 39.92
N VAL A 276 -6.64 -11.28 39.72
CA VAL A 276 -6.52 -9.82 39.80
C VAL A 276 -6.36 -9.40 41.26
N GLN A 277 -5.25 -8.74 41.57
CA GLN A 277 -5.00 -8.21 42.92
C GLN A 277 -6.04 -7.12 43.30
N PRO A 278 -6.73 -7.27 44.44
CA PRO A 278 -7.70 -6.29 44.91
C PRO A 278 -7.01 -5.03 45.47
N PRO A 279 -7.77 -3.94 45.68
CA PRO A 279 -7.29 -2.78 46.44
C PRO A 279 -6.86 -3.20 47.86
N HIS A 280 -5.96 -2.42 48.45
CA HIS A 280 -5.54 -2.66 49.83
C HIS A 280 -6.75 -2.61 50.79
N PRO A 281 -6.99 -3.62 51.66
CA PRO A 281 -8.20 -3.71 52.49
C PRO A 281 -8.50 -2.48 53.35
N MET A 282 -7.45 -1.85 53.88
CA MET A 282 -7.58 -0.62 54.67
C MET A 282 -8.16 0.56 53.87
N LEU A 283 -7.87 0.66 52.56
CA LEU A 283 -8.46 1.69 51.71
C LEU A 283 -9.95 1.43 51.49
N SER A 284 -10.32 0.18 51.18
CA SER A 284 -11.73 -0.21 51.04
C SER A 284 -12.52 0.02 52.33
N PHE A 285 -11.91 -0.33 53.48
CA PHE A 285 -12.51 -0.08 54.80
C PHE A 285 -12.68 1.40 55.09
N GLU A 286 -11.67 2.21 54.82
CA GLU A 286 -11.74 3.66 55.01
C GLU A 286 -12.79 4.30 54.09
N ALA A 287 -12.87 3.89 52.81
CA ALA A 287 -13.88 4.36 51.88
C ALA A 287 -15.30 4.04 52.36
N ALA A 288 -15.52 2.81 52.85
CA ALA A 288 -16.79 2.42 53.45
C ALA A 288 -17.12 3.23 54.70
N ARG A 289 -16.14 3.43 55.59
CA ARG A 289 -16.38 4.10 56.87
C ARG A 289 -16.56 5.61 56.74
N THR A 290 -15.78 6.25 55.87
CA THR A 290 -15.73 7.72 55.73
C THR A 290 -16.77 8.22 54.72
N ALA A 291 -16.98 7.49 53.62
CA ALA A 291 -17.82 7.93 52.51
C ALA A 291 -19.06 7.05 52.25
N ASP A 292 -19.26 5.97 53.02
CA ASP A 292 -20.28 4.94 52.75
C ASP A 292 -20.15 4.29 51.35
N ALA A 293 -18.94 4.31 50.80
CA ALA A 293 -18.61 3.64 49.55
C ALA A 293 -18.57 2.12 49.77
N ARG A 294 -19.38 1.38 49.02
CA ARG A 294 -19.49 -0.08 49.12
C ARG A 294 -18.39 -0.81 48.37
N GLU A 295 -17.79 -0.14 47.40
CA GLU A 295 -16.82 -0.74 46.50
C GLU A 295 -15.73 0.27 46.14
N LEU A 296 -14.48 -0.21 46.18
CA LEU A 296 -13.30 0.47 45.68
C LEU A 296 -12.73 -0.34 44.53
N VAL A 297 -12.46 0.32 43.40
CA VAL A 297 -11.86 -0.29 42.21
C VAL A 297 -10.63 0.52 41.81
N LEU A 298 -9.51 -0.17 41.58
CA LEU A 298 -8.28 0.45 41.09
C LEU A 298 -7.96 -0.08 39.68
N LEU A 299 -8.00 0.78 38.69
CA LEU A 299 -7.79 0.45 37.28
C LEU A 299 -6.54 1.15 36.76
N ASP A 300 -5.55 0.34 36.37
CA ASP A 300 -4.48 0.82 35.50
C ASP A 300 -4.93 0.73 34.04
N GLN A 301 -4.09 1.21 33.12
CA GLN A 301 -4.40 1.20 31.69
C GLN A 301 -4.70 -0.21 31.15
N ALA A 302 -3.99 -1.25 31.64
CA ALA A 302 -4.13 -2.61 31.12
C ALA A 302 -5.42 -3.27 31.58
N ARG A 303 -5.81 -3.08 32.85
CA ARG A 303 -7.09 -3.53 33.40
C ARG A 303 -8.26 -2.77 32.79
N LEU A 304 -8.12 -1.47 32.59
CA LEU A 304 -9.14 -0.68 31.92
C LEU A 304 -9.35 -1.14 30.48
N ALA A 305 -8.27 -1.47 29.76
CA ALA A 305 -8.37 -2.02 28.40
C ALA A 305 -9.20 -3.33 28.37
N GLU A 306 -9.04 -4.23 29.35
CA GLU A 306 -9.91 -5.43 29.45
C GLU A 306 -11.38 -5.07 29.66
N VAL A 307 -11.67 -4.07 30.49
CA VAL A 307 -13.05 -3.59 30.71
C VAL A 307 -13.63 -2.98 29.43
N MET A 308 -12.85 -2.15 28.73
CA MET A 308 -13.24 -1.49 27.49
C MET A 308 -13.55 -2.49 26.37
N LYS A 309 -12.81 -3.59 26.26
CA LYS A 309 -13.07 -4.67 25.27
C LYS A 309 -14.49 -5.25 25.36
N ARG A 310 -15.16 -5.15 26.52
CA ARG A 310 -16.53 -5.64 26.72
C ARG A 310 -17.60 -4.60 26.36
N GLY A 311 -17.22 -3.33 26.26
CA GLY A 311 -18.14 -2.24 25.98
C GLY A 311 -18.52 -2.14 24.51
N PRO A 312 -19.57 -1.37 24.18
CA PRO A 312 -19.86 -0.99 22.80
C PRO A 312 -18.81 0.01 22.31
N GLY A 313 -18.25 -0.19 21.12
CA GLY A 313 -17.31 0.72 20.47
C GLY A 313 -16.03 0.04 19.98
N ASP A 314 -15.39 0.66 18.99
CA ASP A 314 -14.03 0.28 18.58
C ASP A 314 -13.03 0.93 19.53
N VAL A 315 -12.28 0.10 20.26
CA VAL A 315 -11.27 0.50 21.26
C VAL A 315 -9.89 -0.10 20.95
N ALA A 316 -9.68 -0.53 19.71
CA ALA A 316 -8.47 -1.24 19.31
C ALA A 316 -7.21 -0.40 19.53
N GLY A 317 -7.26 0.91 19.24
CA GLY A 317 -6.14 1.83 19.41
C GLY A 317 -5.75 2.04 20.87
N PHE A 318 -6.71 2.11 21.79
CA PHE A 318 -6.47 2.21 23.23
C PHE A 318 -5.91 0.90 23.78
N VAL A 319 -6.51 -0.24 23.41
CA VAL A 319 -6.07 -1.56 23.85
C VAL A 319 -4.62 -1.81 23.43
N ALA A 320 -4.26 -1.51 22.18
CA ALA A 320 -2.89 -1.68 21.69
C ALA A 320 -1.87 -0.81 22.45
N ALA A 321 -2.25 0.40 22.85
CA ALA A 321 -1.37 1.30 23.62
C ALA A 321 -1.25 0.89 25.10
N ALA A 322 -2.32 0.34 25.68
CA ALA A 322 -2.36 -0.09 27.07
C ALA A 322 -1.71 -1.47 27.32
N GLN A 323 -1.70 -2.33 26.30
CA GLN A 323 -1.23 -3.71 26.36
C GLN A 323 -0.22 -3.98 25.24
N PRO A 324 1.02 -3.46 25.35
CA PRO A 324 2.03 -3.70 24.32
C PRO A 324 2.31 -5.22 24.18
N PRO A 325 2.48 -5.73 22.95
CA PRO A 325 2.76 -7.14 22.73
C PRO A 325 4.10 -7.54 23.37
N SER A 326 4.25 -8.82 23.69
CA SER A 326 5.55 -9.37 24.07
C SER A 326 6.57 -9.18 22.95
N LEU A 327 7.85 -9.03 23.30
CA LEU A 327 8.93 -8.97 22.31
C LEU A 327 8.82 -10.17 21.35
N PRO A 328 8.82 -9.95 20.02
CA PRO A 328 8.75 -11.05 19.08
C PRO A 328 9.99 -11.95 19.22
N PRO A 329 9.86 -13.27 18.97
CA PRO A 329 11.03 -14.14 18.94
C PRO A 329 12.00 -13.70 17.83
N PRO A 330 13.31 -14.00 17.95
CA PRO A 330 14.26 -13.75 16.88
C PRO A 330 13.83 -14.49 15.61
N LYS A 331 14.01 -13.83 14.45
CA LYS A 331 13.73 -14.42 13.14
C LYS A 331 14.57 -15.68 12.94
N THR A 332 13.98 -16.67 12.28
CA THR A 332 14.66 -17.91 11.87
C THR A 332 15.61 -17.66 10.70
N ASP A 333 16.60 -18.53 10.51
CA ASP A 333 17.51 -18.47 9.36
C ASP A 333 16.78 -18.53 8.01
N ALA A 334 15.66 -19.26 7.95
CA ALA A 334 14.84 -19.36 6.76
C ALA A 334 14.20 -18.01 6.39
N GLU A 335 13.66 -17.29 7.38
CA GLU A 335 13.10 -15.96 7.19
C GLU A 335 14.17 -14.96 6.75
N LEU A 336 15.36 -15.02 7.37
CA LEU A 336 16.49 -14.16 7.00
C LEU A 336 16.99 -14.42 5.57
N ARG A 337 17.00 -15.68 5.12
CA ARG A 337 17.35 -16.04 3.73
C ARG A 337 16.30 -15.56 2.72
N ASN A 338 15.02 -15.69 3.05
CA ASN A 338 13.94 -15.19 2.21
C ASN A 338 14.03 -13.67 2.04
N GLU A 339 14.23 -12.92 3.14
CA GLU A 339 14.41 -11.46 3.07
C GLU A 339 15.65 -11.06 2.26
N ALA A 340 16.75 -11.80 2.39
CA ALA A 340 17.95 -11.54 1.59
C ALA A 340 17.69 -11.75 0.09
N ARG A 341 16.95 -12.81 -0.27
CA ARG A 341 16.55 -13.08 -1.65
C ARG A 341 15.65 -11.97 -2.20
N GLU A 342 14.63 -11.56 -1.44
CA GLU A 342 13.73 -10.45 -1.84
C GLU A 342 14.49 -9.14 -2.04
N ARG A 343 15.47 -8.82 -1.18
CA ARG A 343 16.32 -7.64 -1.37
C ARG A 343 17.15 -7.73 -2.65
N GLN A 344 17.73 -8.90 -2.94
CA GLN A 344 18.51 -9.12 -4.15
C GLN A 344 17.65 -9.01 -5.41
N GLU A 345 16.43 -9.56 -5.38
CA GLU A 345 15.47 -9.44 -6.48
C GLU A 345 15.12 -7.97 -6.75
N ARG A 346 14.81 -7.18 -5.72
CA ARG A 346 14.52 -5.75 -5.87
C ARG A 346 15.69 -4.94 -6.43
N GLU A 347 16.92 -5.29 -6.04
CA GLU A 347 18.10 -4.60 -6.56
C GLU A 347 18.34 -4.95 -8.04
N LEU A 348 18.14 -6.20 -8.42
CA LEU A 348 18.19 -6.62 -9.83
C LEU A 348 17.11 -5.93 -10.67
N GLU A 349 15.88 -5.80 -10.15
CA GLU A 349 14.81 -5.03 -10.79
C GLU A 349 15.22 -3.57 -10.98
N ARG A 350 15.77 -2.92 -9.96
CA ARG A 350 16.24 -1.52 -10.04
C ARG A 350 17.33 -1.32 -11.09
N ILE A 351 18.28 -2.27 -11.19
CA ILE A 351 19.32 -2.25 -12.21
C ILE A 351 18.72 -2.42 -13.61
N ALA A 352 17.78 -3.37 -13.77
CA ALA A 352 17.10 -3.62 -15.03
C ALA A 352 16.28 -2.40 -15.50
N GLU A 353 15.56 -1.74 -14.59
CA GLU A 353 14.85 -0.48 -14.87
C GLU A 353 15.80 0.63 -15.33
N GLY A 354 16.95 0.77 -14.68
CA GLY A 354 17.99 1.73 -15.07
C GLY A 354 18.52 1.47 -16.49
N ALA A 355 18.78 0.21 -16.83
CA ALA A 355 19.26 -0.19 -18.16
C ALA A 355 18.20 -0.04 -19.26
N ALA A 356 16.93 -0.33 -18.96
CA ALA A 356 15.81 -0.12 -19.88
C ALA A 356 15.65 1.36 -20.23
N ARG A 357 15.69 2.25 -19.23
CA ARG A 357 15.67 3.71 -19.44
C ARG A 357 16.83 4.20 -20.30
N ALA A 358 18.03 3.70 -20.06
CA ALA A 358 19.22 4.07 -20.85
C ALA A 358 19.08 3.68 -22.33
N SER A 359 18.36 2.59 -22.62
CA SER A 359 18.15 2.07 -23.98
C SER A 359 16.83 2.56 -24.61
N SER A 360 16.09 3.47 -23.96
CA SER A 360 14.79 3.98 -24.41
C SER A 360 13.75 2.90 -24.72
N VAL A 361 13.80 1.77 -24.00
CA VAL A 361 12.86 0.66 -24.12
C VAL A 361 12.06 0.48 -22.82
N ARG A 362 10.88 -0.13 -22.93
CA ARG A 362 9.96 -0.34 -21.80
C ARG A 362 10.52 -1.26 -20.70
N PHE A 363 11.31 -2.26 -21.07
CA PHE A 363 11.97 -3.21 -20.17
C PHE A 363 13.17 -3.85 -20.90
N LEU A 364 13.86 -4.84 -20.33
CA LEU A 364 14.89 -5.62 -21.05
C LEU A 364 14.36 -6.98 -21.50
N ASP A 365 14.80 -7.44 -22.68
CA ASP A 365 14.45 -8.79 -23.15
C ASP A 365 14.82 -9.84 -22.09
N PRO A 366 13.90 -10.77 -21.76
CA PRO A 366 14.19 -11.82 -20.82
C PRO A 366 15.20 -12.79 -21.44
N SER A 367 16.09 -13.36 -20.63
CA SER A 367 17.24 -14.16 -21.10
C SER A 367 16.86 -15.42 -21.88
N ASN A 368 15.61 -15.87 -21.78
CA ASN A 368 15.06 -17.02 -22.50
C ASN A 368 14.42 -16.67 -23.85
N LEU A 369 14.40 -15.39 -24.26
CA LEU A 369 13.78 -14.94 -25.50
C LEU A 369 14.85 -14.60 -26.54
N ILE A 370 14.88 -15.35 -27.65
CA ILE A 370 15.85 -15.18 -28.74
C ILE A 370 15.13 -15.34 -30.09
N ALA A 371 15.11 -14.30 -30.92
CA ALA A 371 14.42 -14.26 -32.21
C ALA A 371 15.37 -14.57 -33.39
N SER A 372 15.92 -15.79 -33.39
CA SER A 372 16.58 -16.33 -34.59
C SER A 372 15.56 -16.75 -35.66
N ASP A 373 15.98 -16.83 -36.93
CA ASP A 373 15.10 -17.24 -38.05
C ASP A 373 14.35 -18.55 -37.79
N ALA A 374 15.03 -19.54 -37.19
CA ALA A 374 14.44 -20.84 -36.86
C ALA A 374 13.41 -20.73 -35.74
N VAL A 375 13.65 -19.90 -34.72
CA VAL A 375 12.74 -19.70 -33.59
C VAL A 375 11.51 -18.91 -34.03
N VAL A 376 11.68 -17.86 -34.83
CA VAL A 376 10.57 -17.08 -35.41
C VAL A 376 9.71 -17.96 -36.33
N GLN A 377 10.34 -18.79 -37.17
CA GLN A 377 9.62 -19.76 -38.00
C GLN A 377 8.80 -20.75 -37.14
N ARG A 378 9.41 -21.26 -36.06
CA ARG A 378 8.74 -22.19 -35.16
C ARG A 378 7.57 -21.53 -34.44
N ALA A 379 7.74 -20.31 -33.92
CA ALA A 379 6.68 -19.53 -33.29
C ALA A 379 5.51 -19.26 -34.26
N LEU A 380 5.78 -18.92 -35.52
CA LEU A 380 4.76 -18.78 -36.55
C LEU A 380 4.02 -20.10 -36.83
N TYR A 381 4.73 -21.23 -36.82
CA TYR A 381 4.14 -22.54 -37.03
C TYR A 381 3.28 -22.99 -35.84
N ASP A 382 3.73 -22.75 -34.62
CA ASP A 382 3.03 -23.15 -33.38
C ASP A 382 1.77 -22.32 -33.13
N THR A 383 1.65 -21.17 -33.80
CA THR A 383 0.49 -20.27 -33.76
C THR A 383 -0.43 -20.43 -34.96
N ARG A 384 -0.25 -21.51 -35.75
CA ARG A 384 -1.20 -21.91 -36.79
C ARG A 384 -2.32 -22.70 -36.15
N ASP A 385 -3.54 -22.49 -36.63
CA ASP A 385 -4.77 -23.08 -36.09
C ASP A 385 -5.03 -22.69 -34.62
N ASP A 386 -6.22 -22.19 -34.30
CA ASP A 386 -6.56 -21.78 -32.92
C ASP A 386 -6.57 -22.94 -31.90
N ALA A 387 -6.30 -24.17 -32.33
CA ALA A 387 -6.34 -25.39 -31.52
C ALA A 387 -5.13 -25.56 -30.59
N VAL A 388 -3.99 -24.91 -30.84
CA VAL A 388 -2.81 -24.99 -29.98
C VAL A 388 -2.52 -23.62 -29.38
N SER A 389 -2.82 -23.47 -28.10
CA SER A 389 -2.50 -22.25 -27.37
C SER A 389 -1.14 -22.40 -26.67
N PRO A 390 -0.15 -21.52 -26.96
CA PRO A 390 1.07 -21.43 -26.18
C PRO A 390 0.77 -21.28 -24.68
N GLY A 391 1.59 -21.91 -23.84
CA GLY A 391 1.41 -21.86 -22.39
C GLY A 391 1.35 -20.42 -21.87
N GLY A 392 0.35 -20.10 -21.05
CA GLY A 392 0.15 -18.78 -20.46
C GLY A 392 -0.53 -17.74 -21.37
N LEU A 393 -0.71 -18.02 -22.67
CA LEU A 393 -1.31 -17.05 -23.59
C LEU A 393 -2.78 -16.77 -23.29
N GLU A 394 -3.60 -17.79 -23.01
CA GLU A 394 -5.03 -17.60 -22.72
C GLU A 394 -5.26 -16.77 -21.45
N GLU A 395 -4.42 -16.99 -20.43
CA GLU A 395 -4.49 -16.20 -19.20
C GLU A 395 -4.11 -14.74 -19.47
N PHE A 396 -3.07 -14.52 -20.27
CA PHE A 396 -2.66 -13.18 -20.68
C PHE A 396 -3.73 -12.49 -21.53
N GLU A 397 -4.30 -13.16 -22.54
CA GLU A 397 -5.38 -12.62 -23.38
C GLU A 397 -6.63 -12.29 -22.57
N SER A 398 -6.96 -13.11 -21.55
CA SER A 398 -8.06 -12.83 -20.62
C SER A 398 -7.81 -11.58 -19.77
N LYS A 399 -6.58 -11.41 -19.24
CA LYS A 399 -6.17 -10.20 -18.52
C LYS A 399 -6.17 -8.97 -19.42
N PHE A 400 -5.62 -9.10 -20.62
CA PHE A 400 -5.60 -8.06 -21.64
C PHE A 400 -7.02 -7.62 -22.02
N GLY A 401 -7.92 -8.57 -22.24
CA GLY A 401 -9.32 -8.32 -22.56
C GLY A 401 -10.06 -7.53 -21.48
N LYS A 402 -9.79 -7.80 -20.19
CA LYS A 402 -10.34 -7.01 -19.06
C LYS A 402 -9.77 -5.59 -19.02
N ALA A 403 -8.52 -5.41 -19.43
CA ALA A 403 -7.85 -4.13 -19.43
C ALA A 403 -8.14 -3.26 -20.66
N LEU A 404 -8.75 -3.80 -21.73
CA LEU A 404 -9.16 -3.02 -22.92
C LEU A 404 -10.07 -1.82 -22.62
N ALA A 405 -10.75 -1.83 -21.46
CA ALA A 405 -11.54 -0.70 -20.97
C ALA A 405 -10.71 0.38 -20.23
N SER A 406 -9.42 0.15 -20.00
CA SER A 406 -8.47 1.05 -19.33
C SER A 406 -7.48 1.65 -20.33
N GLN A 407 -6.97 2.85 -20.04
CA GLN A 407 -6.24 3.67 -21.02
C GLN A 407 -4.79 3.24 -21.32
N ASP A 408 -4.22 2.21 -20.69
CA ASP A 408 -2.87 1.74 -21.05
C ASP A 408 -2.73 0.21 -20.99
N VAL A 409 -3.21 -0.45 -22.05
CA VAL A 409 -3.11 -1.92 -22.18
C VAL A 409 -1.71 -2.41 -22.54
N LEU A 410 -0.83 -1.53 -23.03
CA LEU A 410 0.52 -1.92 -23.45
C LEU A 410 1.44 -2.14 -22.27
N ASP A 411 1.18 -1.49 -21.13
CA ASP A 411 1.89 -1.70 -19.87
C ASP A 411 1.73 -3.11 -19.30
N LEU A 412 0.74 -3.88 -19.79
CA LEU A 412 0.62 -5.30 -19.44
C LEU A 412 1.70 -6.18 -20.07
N ILE A 413 2.32 -5.73 -21.16
CA ILE A 413 3.44 -6.43 -21.78
C ILE A 413 4.70 -6.04 -21.00
N THR A 414 5.09 -6.88 -20.04
CA THR A 414 6.29 -6.70 -19.21
C THR A 414 7.34 -7.77 -19.53
N SER A 415 8.57 -7.61 -19.04
CA SER A 415 9.63 -8.62 -19.19
C SER A 415 9.20 -9.99 -18.63
N GLY A 416 8.52 -10.00 -17.48
CA GLY A 416 7.99 -11.22 -16.88
C GLY A 416 6.92 -11.91 -17.74
N ILE A 417 6.01 -11.13 -18.33
CA ILE A 417 5.00 -11.68 -19.24
C ILE A 417 5.66 -12.21 -20.52
N ALA A 418 6.53 -11.42 -21.16
CA ALA A 418 7.25 -11.83 -22.37
C ALA A 418 8.06 -13.11 -22.14
N GLY A 419 8.71 -13.24 -20.98
CA GLY A 419 9.45 -14.44 -20.60
C GLY A 419 8.56 -15.64 -20.31
N SER A 420 7.36 -15.41 -19.75
CA SER A 420 6.40 -16.45 -19.40
C SER A 420 5.65 -17.04 -20.60
N ILE A 421 5.16 -16.20 -21.53
CA ILE A 421 4.42 -16.67 -22.71
C ILE A 421 5.37 -17.02 -23.88
N GLY A 422 6.59 -16.51 -23.84
CA GLY A 422 7.64 -16.76 -24.83
C GLY A 422 7.33 -16.24 -26.24
N GLY A 423 8.21 -16.54 -27.19
CA GLY A 423 8.09 -16.06 -28.58
C GLY A 423 6.82 -16.54 -29.29
N ALA A 424 6.43 -17.80 -29.10
CA ALA A 424 5.18 -18.33 -29.67
C ALA A 424 3.94 -17.64 -29.08
N GLY A 425 3.93 -17.38 -27.77
CA GLY A 425 2.86 -16.62 -27.12
C GLY A 425 2.76 -15.20 -27.66
N LEU A 426 3.88 -14.48 -27.79
CA LEU A 426 3.91 -13.12 -28.35
C LEU A 426 3.40 -13.06 -29.80
N VAL A 427 3.84 -14.00 -30.66
CA VAL A 427 3.34 -14.10 -32.05
C VAL A 427 1.84 -14.39 -32.06
N GLY A 428 1.39 -15.34 -31.23
CA GLY A 428 -0.02 -15.75 -31.14
C GLY A 428 -0.91 -14.60 -30.69
N PHE A 429 -0.51 -13.91 -29.61
CA PHE A 429 -1.19 -12.74 -29.08
C PHE A 429 -1.37 -11.65 -30.14
N ALA A 430 -0.27 -11.18 -30.72
CA ALA A 430 -0.29 -10.08 -31.68
C ALA A 430 -1.10 -10.41 -32.93
N ARG A 431 -1.01 -11.66 -33.41
CA ARG A 431 -1.80 -12.16 -34.52
C ARG A 431 -3.29 -12.21 -34.21
N ARG A 432 -3.68 -12.82 -33.07
CA ARG A 432 -5.09 -12.93 -32.66
C ARG A 432 -5.71 -11.58 -32.37
N LEU A 433 -4.96 -10.66 -31.77
CA LEU A 433 -5.38 -9.28 -31.55
C LEU A 433 -5.78 -8.61 -32.87
N LEU A 434 -4.94 -8.73 -33.91
CA LEU A 434 -5.22 -8.17 -35.22
C LEU A 434 -6.39 -8.86 -35.94
N ILE A 435 -6.47 -10.20 -35.91
CA ILE A 435 -7.56 -10.94 -36.56
C ILE A 435 -8.91 -10.61 -35.92
N SER A 436 -8.95 -10.54 -34.58
CA SER A 436 -10.18 -10.25 -33.83
C SER A 436 -10.57 -8.77 -33.80
N ALA A 437 -9.72 -7.87 -34.32
CA ALA A 437 -10.07 -6.45 -34.50
C ALA A 437 -11.17 -6.23 -35.56
N ASN A 438 -11.42 -7.22 -36.43
CA ASN A 438 -12.50 -7.16 -37.40
C ASN A 438 -13.87 -7.16 -36.70
N GLY A 439 -14.46 -5.96 -36.55
CA GLY A 439 -15.76 -5.78 -35.90
C GLY A 439 -15.69 -5.37 -34.42
N ASP A 440 -14.49 -5.20 -33.86
CA ASP A 440 -14.28 -4.73 -32.49
C ASP A 440 -13.37 -3.48 -32.50
N THR A 441 -13.98 -2.31 -32.25
CA THR A 441 -13.28 -1.03 -32.28
C THR A 441 -12.20 -0.90 -31.19
N GLN A 442 -12.38 -1.54 -30.04
CA GLN A 442 -11.39 -1.49 -28.95
C GLN A 442 -10.17 -2.31 -29.30
N ARG A 443 -10.37 -3.52 -29.83
CA ARG A 443 -9.26 -4.37 -30.31
C ARG A 443 -8.56 -3.75 -31.52
N ALA A 444 -9.30 -3.07 -32.40
CA ALA A 444 -8.71 -2.35 -33.51
C ALA A 444 -7.79 -1.22 -33.06
N ALA A 445 -8.22 -0.42 -32.07
CA ALA A 445 -7.39 0.60 -31.45
C ALA A 445 -6.15 -0.04 -30.79
N ALA A 446 -6.32 -1.08 -29.98
CA ALA A 446 -5.22 -1.76 -29.31
C ALA A 446 -4.19 -2.37 -30.30
N ALA A 447 -4.65 -2.94 -31.41
CA ALA A 447 -3.76 -3.44 -32.47
C ALA A 447 -2.96 -2.30 -33.11
N ALA A 448 -3.60 -1.16 -33.38
CA ALA A 448 -2.96 0.02 -33.95
C ALA A 448 -1.95 0.65 -32.98
N ASP A 449 -2.26 0.70 -31.68
CA ASP A 449 -1.38 1.20 -30.62
C ASP A 449 -0.18 0.28 -30.41
N LEU A 450 -0.40 -1.04 -30.41
CA LEU A 450 0.67 -2.04 -30.35
C LEU A 450 1.63 -1.87 -31.53
N ALA A 451 1.09 -1.77 -32.76
CA ALA A 451 1.89 -1.56 -33.97
C ALA A 451 2.69 -0.24 -33.91
N ALA A 452 2.10 0.83 -33.38
CA ALA A 452 2.78 2.13 -33.21
C ALA A 452 3.90 2.08 -32.17
N SER A 453 3.78 1.20 -31.17
CA SER A 453 4.68 1.13 -30.02
C SER A 453 5.79 0.08 -30.15
N LEU A 454 5.89 -0.63 -31.28
CA LEU A 454 6.88 -1.69 -31.46
C LEU A 454 8.32 -1.24 -31.21
N SER A 455 8.66 0.00 -31.56
CA SER A 455 10.00 0.57 -31.31
C SER A 455 10.29 0.87 -29.83
N SER A 456 9.26 0.90 -28.97
CA SER A 456 9.43 1.05 -27.52
C SER A 456 9.70 -0.27 -26.79
N PHE A 457 9.52 -1.41 -27.47
CA PHE A 457 9.84 -2.72 -26.92
C PHE A 457 11.29 -3.11 -27.24
N PRO A 458 11.89 -3.96 -26.39
CA PRO A 458 13.18 -4.60 -26.70
C PRO A 458 13.16 -5.39 -28.01
N GLN A 459 14.32 -5.56 -28.62
CA GLN A 459 14.45 -6.08 -29.98
C GLN A 459 13.82 -7.47 -30.17
N GLU A 460 14.06 -8.40 -29.25
CA GLU A 460 13.56 -9.79 -29.40
C GLU A 460 12.04 -9.81 -29.22
N THR A 461 11.54 -9.15 -28.17
CA THR A 461 10.11 -8.97 -27.93
C THR A 461 9.40 -8.32 -29.13
N ALA A 462 9.95 -7.21 -29.63
CA ALA A 462 9.41 -6.49 -30.79
C ALA A 462 9.40 -7.35 -32.06
N THR A 463 10.42 -8.19 -32.27
CA THR A 463 10.50 -9.10 -33.42
C THR A 463 9.35 -10.11 -33.42
N PHE A 464 9.03 -10.72 -32.28
CA PHE A 464 7.91 -11.66 -32.18
C PHE A 464 6.54 -10.97 -32.31
N LEU A 465 6.37 -9.79 -31.70
CA LEU A 465 5.14 -9.01 -31.86
C LEU A 465 4.94 -8.56 -33.32
N PHE A 466 6.01 -8.09 -33.98
CA PHE A 466 6.00 -7.73 -35.39
C PHE A 466 5.64 -8.94 -36.28
N MET A 467 6.24 -10.12 -36.02
CA MET A 467 5.88 -11.35 -36.73
C MET A 467 4.38 -11.69 -36.57
N GLY A 468 3.81 -11.56 -35.38
CA GLY A 468 2.39 -11.81 -35.14
C GLY A 468 1.48 -10.86 -35.94
N LEU A 469 1.75 -9.56 -35.89
CA LEU A 469 1.00 -8.55 -36.67
C LEU A 469 1.18 -8.76 -38.18
N LEU A 470 2.39 -9.06 -38.64
CA LEU A 470 2.68 -9.31 -40.05
C LEU A 470 1.98 -10.59 -40.55
N ALA A 471 1.96 -11.64 -39.72
CA ALA A 471 1.21 -12.86 -40.00
C ALA A 471 -0.30 -12.59 -40.06
N GLY A 472 -0.87 -11.83 -39.12
CA GLY A 472 -2.28 -11.44 -39.17
C GLY A 472 -2.64 -10.52 -40.35
N THR A 473 -1.63 -9.84 -40.92
CA THR A 473 -1.77 -9.03 -42.14
C THR A 473 -1.81 -9.91 -43.39
N TYR A 474 -0.86 -10.84 -43.54
CA TYR A 474 -0.63 -11.55 -44.81
C TYR A 474 -1.08 -13.01 -44.83
N LEU A 475 -1.41 -13.62 -43.70
CA LEU A 475 -1.70 -15.05 -43.60
C LEU A 475 -3.07 -15.33 -42.98
N ASP A 476 -3.76 -16.34 -43.50
CA ASP A 476 -4.94 -16.92 -42.85
C ASP A 476 -4.55 -17.73 -41.60
N GLY A 477 -5.52 -18.20 -40.81
CA GLY A 477 -5.26 -19.00 -39.60
C GLY A 477 -4.44 -20.29 -39.83
N LYS A 478 -4.36 -20.78 -41.07
CA LYS A 478 -3.59 -21.97 -41.48
C LYS A 478 -2.21 -21.63 -42.04
N ASN A 479 -1.76 -20.39 -41.91
CA ASN A 479 -0.53 -19.87 -42.48
C ASN A 479 -0.48 -19.93 -44.03
N LYS A 480 -1.63 -19.85 -44.70
CA LYS A 480 -1.71 -19.65 -46.15
C LYS A 480 -1.74 -18.17 -46.46
N LEU A 481 -1.07 -17.77 -47.54
CA LEU A 481 -1.01 -16.38 -47.96
C LEU A 481 -2.39 -15.87 -48.39
N LEU A 482 -2.78 -14.71 -47.89
CA LEU A 482 -3.99 -14.00 -48.27
C LEU A 482 -3.78 -13.28 -49.60
N CYS A 483 -4.72 -13.41 -50.52
CA CYS A 483 -4.76 -12.57 -51.73
C CYS A 483 -5.11 -11.11 -51.38
N THR A 484 -5.86 -10.91 -50.30
CA THR A 484 -6.25 -9.59 -49.79
C THR A 484 -5.74 -9.44 -48.35
N PRO A 485 -4.58 -8.79 -48.15
CA PRO A 485 -4.01 -8.60 -46.82
C PRO A 485 -4.90 -7.70 -45.93
N ASN A 486 -4.81 -7.87 -44.61
CA ASN A 486 -5.52 -7.03 -43.65
C ASN A 486 -4.83 -5.66 -43.51
N GLY A 487 -5.47 -4.60 -44.00
CA GLY A 487 -4.91 -3.24 -44.02
C GLY A 487 -4.83 -2.52 -42.67
N LEU A 488 -5.47 -3.01 -41.60
CA LEU A 488 -5.71 -2.23 -40.38
C LEU A 488 -4.44 -1.61 -39.76
N VAL A 489 -3.36 -2.39 -39.66
CA VAL A 489 -2.08 -1.93 -39.10
C VAL A 489 -0.96 -1.91 -40.14
N ALA A 490 -1.28 -2.20 -41.40
CA ALA A 490 -0.27 -2.53 -42.39
C ALA A 490 0.68 -1.36 -42.66
N GLN A 491 0.18 -0.13 -42.83
CA GLN A 491 1.04 1.04 -43.06
C GLN A 491 2.07 1.25 -41.93
N LYS A 492 1.70 0.97 -40.67
CA LYS A 492 2.63 1.06 -39.54
C LYS A 492 3.74 0.02 -39.64
N LEU A 493 3.40 -1.22 -40.01
CA LEU A 493 4.38 -2.29 -40.20
C LEU A 493 5.29 -2.04 -41.41
N LEU A 494 4.73 -1.54 -42.51
CA LEU A 494 5.43 -1.31 -43.77
C LEU A 494 6.50 -0.20 -43.65
N VAL A 495 6.33 0.75 -42.75
CA VAL A 495 7.35 1.77 -42.44
C VAL A 495 8.56 1.16 -41.71
N MET A 496 8.42 -0.01 -41.10
CA MET A 496 9.47 -0.64 -40.28
C MET A 496 10.21 -1.76 -41.02
N LEU A 497 10.01 -1.94 -42.33
CA LEU A 497 10.62 -3.04 -43.09
C LEU A 497 12.16 -3.01 -43.12
N ASP A 498 12.75 -1.84 -42.91
CA ASP A 498 14.20 -1.62 -42.84
C ASP A 498 14.77 -1.85 -41.43
N GLN A 499 13.92 -2.03 -40.42
CA GLN A 499 14.34 -2.18 -39.03
C GLN A 499 14.85 -3.61 -38.77
N PRO A 500 15.83 -3.79 -37.84
CA PRO A 500 16.34 -5.11 -37.47
C PRO A 500 15.24 -6.10 -37.06
N ILE A 501 14.20 -5.62 -36.39
CA ILE A 501 13.05 -6.43 -35.92
C ILE A 501 12.24 -7.07 -37.04
N ALA A 502 12.34 -6.55 -38.28
CA ALA A 502 11.53 -7.00 -39.41
C ALA A 502 12.24 -8.09 -40.25
N ARG A 503 13.56 -8.24 -40.13
CA ARG A 503 14.36 -9.11 -41.00
C ARG A 503 13.90 -10.57 -41.02
N ALA A 504 13.84 -11.21 -39.85
CA ALA A 504 13.41 -12.60 -39.73
C ALA A 504 11.92 -12.77 -40.12
N PRO A 505 10.99 -11.91 -39.65
CA PRO A 505 9.58 -11.96 -40.08
C PRO A 505 9.35 -11.85 -41.59
N ILE A 506 10.01 -10.90 -42.27
CA ILE A 506 9.91 -10.72 -43.74
C ILE A 506 10.34 -12.00 -44.45
N GLU A 507 11.44 -12.62 -44.03
CA GLU A 507 11.93 -13.86 -44.62
C GLU A 507 10.92 -15.01 -44.47
N GLN A 508 10.19 -15.08 -43.35
CA GLN A 508 9.14 -16.10 -43.19
C GLN A 508 7.96 -15.86 -44.13
N ILE A 509 7.54 -14.61 -44.35
CA ILE A 509 6.49 -14.28 -45.32
C ILE A 509 6.95 -14.60 -46.75
N ARG A 510 8.20 -14.26 -47.10
CA ARG A 510 8.80 -14.58 -48.41
C ARG A 510 8.75 -16.07 -48.71
N LYS A 511 9.15 -16.91 -47.75
CA LYS A 511 9.09 -18.38 -47.88
C LYS A 511 7.66 -18.88 -48.15
N LYS A 512 6.64 -18.26 -47.56
CA LYS A 512 5.23 -18.60 -47.83
C LYS A 512 4.81 -18.17 -49.23
N ALA A 513 5.22 -16.98 -49.65
CA ALA A 513 4.93 -16.46 -50.99
C ALA A 513 5.47 -17.37 -52.11
N LEU A 514 6.67 -17.93 -51.97
CA LEU A 514 7.26 -18.84 -52.97
C LEU A 514 6.41 -20.09 -53.29
N SER A 515 5.50 -20.47 -52.39
CA SER A 515 4.63 -21.65 -52.54
C SER A 515 3.17 -21.32 -52.83
N ALA A 516 2.81 -20.03 -52.87
CA ALA A 516 1.43 -19.59 -53.06
C ALA A 516 1.11 -19.50 -54.57
N PRO A 517 -0.07 -19.96 -55.02
CA PRO A 517 -0.47 -19.85 -56.42
C PRO A 517 -0.78 -18.40 -56.81
N ARG A 518 -1.22 -17.59 -55.85
CA ARG A 518 -1.59 -16.18 -56.01
C ARG A 518 -0.94 -15.36 -54.92
N LEU A 519 -0.39 -14.21 -55.29
CA LEU A 519 0.21 -13.26 -54.36
C LEU A 519 -0.62 -11.98 -54.28
N PRO A 520 -0.66 -11.31 -53.12
CA PRO A 520 -1.10 -9.93 -53.09
C PRO A 520 -0.22 -9.05 -53.98
N LEU A 521 -0.73 -7.87 -54.35
CA LEU A 521 0.00 -6.90 -55.18
C LEU A 521 1.38 -6.55 -54.62
N PHE A 522 1.51 -6.57 -53.30
CA PHE A 522 2.76 -6.37 -52.59
C PHE A 522 2.94 -7.42 -51.50
N ILE A 523 4.15 -7.92 -51.34
CA ILE A 523 4.61 -8.65 -50.17
C ILE A 523 5.83 -7.91 -49.57
N PRO A 524 6.07 -8.01 -48.25
CA PRO A 524 7.13 -7.27 -47.56
C PRO A 524 8.57 -7.47 -48.10
N SER A 525 8.80 -8.53 -48.86
CA SER A 525 10.10 -8.84 -49.47
C SER A 525 10.24 -8.34 -50.92
N ASP A 526 9.22 -7.68 -51.48
CA ASP A 526 9.28 -7.13 -52.82
C ASP A 526 10.30 -5.97 -52.89
N PRO A 527 10.90 -5.73 -54.06
CA PRO A 527 11.76 -4.58 -54.26
C PRO A 527 10.98 -3.27 -54.15
N LEU A 528 11.67 -2.24 -53.64
CA LEU A 528 11.14 -0.90 -53.38
C LEU A 528 12.06 0.12 -54.06
N PRO A 529 11.55 1.28 -54.54
CA PRO A 529 10.16 1.74 -54.47
C PRO A 529 9.21 1.06 -55.48
N ILE A 530 7.90 1.22 -55.25
CA ILE A 530 6.82 0.79 -56.14
C ILE A 530 6.30 2.01 -56.89
N PHE A 531 5.99 1.86 -58.17
CA PHE A 531 5.42 2.92 -58.97
C PHE A 531 4.00 2.59 -59.42
N ALA A 532 3.10 3.56 -59.30
CA ALA A 532 1.78 3.53 -59.91
C ALA A 532 1.81 4.34 -61.21
N GLU A 533 1.75 3.65 -62.36
CA GLU A 533 1.67 4.30 -63.66
C GLU A 533 0.22 4.77 -63.92
N ILE A 534 0.01 6.08 -63.85
CA ILE A 534 -1.31 6.70 -64.00
C ILE A 534 -1.47 7.18 -65.45
N LYS A 535 -2.48 6.64 -66.15
CA LYS A 535 -2.80 7.02 -67.53
C LYS A 535 -4.07 7.85 -67.58
N ILE A 536 -3.99 8.98 -68.26
CA ILE A 536 -5.10 9.87 -68.55
C ILE A 536 -5.37 9.93 -70.05
N ASP A 537 -6.63 10.19 -70.41
CA ASP A 537 -6.99 10.51 -71.78
C ASP A 537 -6.60 11.96 -72.09
N THR A 538 -5.88 12.17 -73.19
CA THR A 538 -5.46 13.50 -73.67
C THR A 538 -6.02 13.82 -75.06
N GLU A 539 -6.86 12.95 -75.65
CA GLU A 539 -7.34 13.13 -77.03
C GLU A 539 -8.39 14.24 -77.17
N LEU A 540 -8.98 14.69 -76.04
CA LEU A 540 -9.86 15.84 -75.97
C LEU A 540 -9.24 16.89 -75.05
N ASP A 541 -8.76 17.99 -75.63
CA ASP A 541 -7.98 19.11 -75.06
C ASP A 541 -8.63 19.83 -73.85
N ARG A 542 -9.67 19.26 -73.23
CA ARG A 542 -10.45 19.86 -72.14
C ARG A 542 -10.70 18.94 -70.93
N ASN A 543 -10.52 17.62 -71.01
CA ASN A 543 -10.78 16.72 -69.87
C ASN A 543 -9.63 15.72 -69.66
N ARG A 544 -8.78 15.96 -68.65
CA ARG A 544 -7.75 15.02 -68.18
C ARG A 544 -8.43 13.84 -67.45
N ALA A 545 -9.09 12.95 -68.19
CA ALA A 545 -9.91 11.89 -67.62
C ALA A 545 -9.04 10.69 -67.22
N LEU A 546 -9.16 10.23 -65.97
CA LEU A 546 -8.47 9.04 -65.46
C LEU A 546 -8.96 7.79 -66.22
N ARG A 547 -8.03 7.07 -66.88
CA ARG A 547 -8.33 5.88 -67.69
C ARG A 547 -7.83 4.59 -67.05
N ALA A 548 -6.62 4.61 -66.51
CA ALA A 548 -6.01 3.42 -65.94
C ALA A 548 -5.00 3.78 -64.86
N ILE A 549 -4.83 2.87 -63.90
CA ILE A 549 -3.79 2.92 -62.89
C ILE A 549 -3.12 1.56 -62.90
N TRP A 550 -1.87 1.49 -63.32
CA TRP A 550 -1.10 0.26 -63.35
C TRP A 550 -0.16 0.19 -62.17
N ILE A 551 -0.23 -0.89 -61.40
CA ILE A 551 0.80 -1.25 -60.43
C ILE A 551 1.29 -2.64 -60.81
N ASN A 552 2.58 -2.74 -61.11
CA ASN A 552 3.13 -3.89 -61.85
C ASN A 552 2.33 -4.09 -63.15
N ASP A 553 1.90 -5.31 -63.44
CA ASP A 553 1.14 -5.66 -64.65
C ASP A 553 -0.40 -5.61 -64.46
N HIS A 554 -0.89 -4.93 -63.42
CA HIS A 554 -2.33 -4.91 -63.09
C HIS A 554 -2.95 -3.52 -63.21
N ASN A 555 -3.94 -3.38 -64.10
CA ASN A 555 -4.81 -2.21 -64.13
C ASN A 555 -5.84 -2.29 -63.01
N LEU A 556 -5.79 -1.33 -62.10
CA LEU A 556 -6.66 -1.25 -60.93
C LEU A 556 -7.99 -0.57 -61.21
N ILE A 557 -8.20 -0.02 -62.41
CA ILE A 557 -9.42 0.69 -62.80
C ILE A 557 -10.36 -0.22 -63.61
N ILE A 558 -11.67 -0.05 -63.40
CA ILE A 558 -12.73 -0.58 -64.25
C ILE A 558 -13.74 0.53 -64.61
N ASP A 559 -14.28 0.46 -65.83
CA ASP A 559 -15.16 1.49 -66.39
C ASP A 559 -16.50 1.60 -65.66
N VAL A 560 -17.03 0.48 -65.15
CA VAL A 560 -18.31 0.42 -64.44
C VAL A 560 -18.16 -0.38 -63.14
N GLN A 561 -18.12 0.31 -62.01
CA GLN A 561 -18.00 -0.30 -60.69
C GLN A 561 -19.36 -0.42 -60.00
N ALA A 562 -19.81 -1.66 -59.80
CA ALA A 562 -21.07 -1.96 -59.16
C ALA A 562 -21.07 -1.61 -57.66
N ASP A 563 -19.96 -1.84 -56.95
CA ASP A 563 -19.84 -1.57 -55.51
C ASP A 563 -19.66 -0.06 -55.24
N PRO A 564 -20.63 0.60 -54.56
CA PRO A 564 -20.52 2.02 -54.24
C PRO A 564 -19.28 2.40 -53.42
N LYS A 565 -18.70 1.48 -52.64
CA LYS A 565 -17.49 1.72 -51.82
C LYS A 565 -16.19 1.77 -52.64
N LEU A 566 -16.22 1.24 -53.86
CA LEU A 566 -15.09 1.20 -54.77
C LEU A 566 -15.21 2.22 -55.92
N ARG A 567 -16.36 2.89 -56.06
CA ARG A 567 -16.53 4.00 -57.01
C ARG A 567 -15.69 5.19 -56.59
N ILE A 568 -14.94 5.76 -57.54
CA ILE A 568 -14.10 6.93 -57.28
C ILE A 568 -14.96 8.11 -56.83
N ALA A 569 -16.04 8.42 -57.55
CA ALA A 569 -16.92 9.55 -57.22
C ALA A 569 -17.47 9.52 -55.78
N ARG A 570 -17.80 8.33 -55.25
CA ARG A 570 -18.27 8.16 -53.87
C ARG A 570 -17.15 8.26 -52.85
N ARG A 571 -15.95 7.77 -53.17
CA ARG A 571 -14.84 7.66 -52.23
C ARG A 571 -14.13 9.00 -51.99
N PHE A 572 -14.20 9.91 -52.95
CA PHE A 572 -13.55 11.22 -52.89
C PHE A 572 -14.52 12.41 -52.76
N GLU A 573 -15.83 12.16 -52.59
CA GLU A 573 -16.88 13.14 -52.21
C GLU A 573 -16.78 14.53 -52.90
N SER A 574 -16.54 14.57 -54.21
CA SER A 574 -16.41 15.80 -55.03
C SER A 574 -15.13 16.62 -54.83
N ALA A 575 -14.16 16.13 -54.05
CA ALA A 575 -12.84 16.74 -53.96
C ALA A 575 -12.09 16.63 -55.29
N GLN A 576 -11.25 17.63 -55.61
CA GLN A 576 -10.32 17.52 -56.73
C GLN A 576 -9.36 16.35 -56.44
N LEU A 577 -9.49 15.26 -57.22
CA LEU A 577 -8.65 14.09 -57.05
C LEU A 577 -7.21 14.44 -57.41
N THR A 578 -6.34 14.44 -56.40
CA THR A 578 -4.90 14.61 -56.56
C THR A 578 -4.20 13.27 -56.63
N THR A 579 -3.00 13.25 -57.20
CA THR A 579 -2.12 12.08 -57.24
C THR A 579 -1.87 11.54 -55.84
N GLU A 580 -1.53 12.40 -54.88
CA GLU A 580 -1.23 11.99 -53.51
C GLU A 580 -2.42 11.32 -52.82
N LEU A 581 -3.62 11.90 -52.94
CA LEU A 581 -4.83 11.35 -52.35
C LEU A 581 -5.16 9.99 -52.98
N LEU A 582 -4.99 9.86 -54.30
CA LEU A 582 -5.16 8.59 -54.99
C LEU A 582 -4.16 7.54 -54.49
N LEU A 583 -2.88 7.88 -54.36
CA LEU A 583 -1.84 6.98 -53.84
C LEU A 583 -2.09 6.57 -52.38
N ASP A 584 -2.57 7.49 -51.53
CA ASP A 584 -2.99 7.18 -50.14
C ASP A 584 -4.07 6.08 -50.15
N HIS A 585 -5.12 6.27 -50.96
CA HIS A 585 -6.21 5.30 -51.03
C HIS A 585 -5.80 3.96 -51.66
N LEU A 586 -4.91 3.96 -52.66
CA LEU A 586 -4.38 2.72 -53.22
C LEU A 586 -3.53 1.96 -52.20
N ALA A 587 -2.70 2.69 -51.44
CA ALA A 587 -1.88 2.11 -50.39
C ALA A 587 -2.72 1.45 -49.29
N ASP A 588 -3.81 2.09 -48.87
CA ASP A 588 -4.72 1.53 -47.89
C ASP A 588 -5.53 0.35 -48.44
N LEU A 589 -6.07 0.48 -49.66
CA LEU A 589 -6.95 -0.52 -50.26
C LEU A 589 -6.23 -1.82 -50.63
N TYR A 590 -4.99 -1.71 -51.12
CA TYR A 590 -4.21 -2.86 -51.60
C TYR A 590 -2.99 -3.19 -50.72
N VAL A 591 -2.86 -2.54 -49.56
CA VAL A 591 -1.78 -2.77 -48.59
C VAL A 591 -0.40 -2.56 -49.21
N LEU A 592 -0.19 -1.38 -49.81
CA LEU A 592 1.07 -0.97 -50.42
C LEU A 592 1.84 -0.04 -49.48
N PRO A 593 3.19 -0.02 -49.49
CA PRO A 593 3.99 0.82 -48.61
C PRO A 593 3.92 2.28 -49.06
N ARG A 594 3.03 3.09 -48.44
CA ARG A 594 2.73 4.44 -48.93
C ARG A 594 3.94 5.35 -49.12
N ARG A 595 4.92 5.29 -48.20
CA ARG A 595 6.17 6.09 -48.28
C ARG A 595 7.06 5.76 -49.49
N GLN A 596 6.87 4.57 -50.04
CA GLN A 596 7.66 4.05 -51.15
C GLN A 596 6.79 3.82 -52.40
N LEU A 597 5.52 4.23 -52.35
CA LEU A 597 4.63 4.24 -53.49
C LEU A 597 4.69 5.63 -54.14
N GLY A 598 5.33 5.70 -55.31
CA GLY A 598 5.44 6.92 -56.10
C GLY A 598 4.57 6.88 -57.35
N PRO A 599 4.21 8.05 -57.92
CA PRO A 599 3.59 8.10 -59.23
C PRO A 599 4.62 7.86 -60.33
N ALA A 600 4.17 7.26 -61.44
CA ALA A 600 4.87 7.24 -62.71
C ALA A 600 3.89 7.65 -63.83
N GLY A 601 4.40 8.22 -64.93
CA GLY A 601 3.59 8.64 -66.07
C GLY A 601 3.48 10.17 -66.25
N THR A 602 2.56 10.59 -67.11
CA THR A 602 2.49 11.95 -67.69
C THR A 602 1.62 12.95 -66.92
N ALA A 603 0.91 12.52 -65.88
CA ALA A 603 -0.12 13.33 -65.23
C ALA A 603 0.14 13.51 -63.72
N MET A 604 0.80 14.62 -63.38
CA MET A 604 1.10 14.98 -61.98
C MET A 604 0.05 15.94 -61.37
N ASP A 605 -0.78 16.61 -62.19
CA ASP A 605 -1.70 17.67 -61.75
C ASP A 605 -3.17 17.38 -62.11
N GLY A 606 -3.92 16.84 -61.14
CA GLY A 606 -5.39 16.80 -61.10
C GLY A 606 -6.09 15.91 -62.15
N TYR A 607 -7.09 15.14 -61.70
CA TYR A 607 -7.85 14.23 -62.57
C TYR A 607 -9.33 14.60 -62.63
N THR A 608 -9.93 14.38 -63.81
CA THR A 608 -11.38 14.23 -63.97
C THR A 608 -11.71 12.74 -64.05
N TYR A 609 -12.90 12.34 -63.66
CA TYR A 609 -13.33 10.94 -63.69
C TYR A 609 -14.84 10.85 -63.92
N ASP A 610 -15.27 9.75 -64.54
CA ASP A 610 -16.69 9.45 -64.75
C ASP A 610 -17.36 9.03 -63.42
N GLU A 611 -18.68 9.22 -63.29
CA GLU A 611 -19.42 8.85 -62.08
C GLU A 611 -19.42 7.32 -61.83
N HIS A 612 -19.26 6.53 -62.88
CA HIS A 612 -19.37 5.06 -62.85
C HIS A 612 -18.02 4.35 -62.70
N ILE A 613 -16.90 5.04 -62.91
CA ILE A 613 -15.57 4.45 -62.81
C ILE A 613 -15.22 4.09 -61.36
N GLY A 614 -14.49 3.00 -61.17
CA GLY A 614 -14.08 2.57 -59.84
C GLY A 614 -12.80 1.74 -59.83
N LEU A 615 -12.34 1.47 -58.61
CA LEU A 615 -11.20 0.59 -58.35
C LEU A 615 -11.66 -0.87 -58.35
N ARG A 616 -10.85 -1.78 -58.89
CA ARG A 616 -11.09 -3.23 -58.79
C ARG A 616 -11.13 -3.66 -57.33
N ALA A 617 -11.99 -4.63 -57.01
CA ALA A 617 -11.99 -5.15 -55.65
C ALA A 617 -10.62 -5.79 -55.33
N PRO A 618 -10.07 -5.64 -54.11
CA PRO A 618 -8.80 -6.29 -53.74
C PRO A 618 -8.82 -7.82 -53.92
N THR A 619 -9.99 -8.44 -53.89
CA THR A 619 -10.17 -9.87 -54.15
C THR A 619 -9.99 -10.25 -55.63
N GLU A 620 -10.02 -9.27 -56.53
CA GLU A 620 -9.88 -9.41 -57.99
C GLU A 620 -8.48 -9.07 -58.50
N VAL A 621 -7.58 -8.64 -57.60
CA VAL A 621 -6.25 -8.18 -57.97
C VAL A 621 -5.18 -8.97 -57.21
N TRP A 622 -4.44 -9.80 -57.93
CA TRP A 622 -3.36 -10.62 -57.39
C TRP A 622 -2.31 -10.87 -58.48
N ARG A 623 -1.05 -11.11 -58.08
CA ARG A 623 0.02 -11.54 -59.00
C ARG A 623 0.00 -13.07 -59.11
N ASP A 624 0.09 -13.58 -60.32
CA ASP A 624 0.27 -15.03 -60.56
C ASP A 624 1.76 -15.38 -60.51
N VAL A 625 2.12 -16.44 -59.77
CA VAL A 625 3.53 -16.88 -59.61
C VAL A 625 4.01 -17.71 -60.81
N THR A 626 3.07 -18.31 -61.56
CA THR A 626 3.35 -19.03 -62.79
C THR A 626 3.33 -18.07 -63.97
N GLY A 627 4.46 -17.92 -64.66
CA GLY A 627 4.64 -17.06 -65.83
C GLY A 627 3.85 -17.43 -67.09
N GLU A 628 2.64 -17.96 -66.96
CA GLU A 628 1.68 -17.98 -68.06
C GLU A 628 1.08 -16.58 -68.19
N LYS A 629 1.74 -15.74 -68.98
CA LYS A 629 1.15 -14.49 -69.48
C LYS A 629 -0.19 -14.85 -70.13
N LYS A 630 -1.29 -14.37 -69.56
CA LYS A 630 -2.60 -14.36 -70.21
C LYS A 630 -2.75 -13.16 -71.13
#